data_AF-A0A2V2XRJ2-F1
#
_entry.id   AF-A0A2V2XRJ2-F1
#
_cell.length_a   1.000
_cell.length_b   1.000
_cell.length_c   1.000
_cell.angle_alpha   90.00
_cell.angle_beta   90.00
_cell.angle_gamma   90.00
#
_symmetry.space_group_name_H-M   'P 1'
#
loop_
_entity.id
_entity.type
_entity.pdbx_description
1 polymer ?
#
loop_
_entity_poly.entity_id
_entity_poly.type
_entity_poly.pdbx_seq_one_letter_code
_entity_poly.pdbx_strand_id
1 'polypeptide(L)'
;MDHVGPSYRVRLRGRYVKGLGRSGFFLNMEIYKKIFRERLGTEPYPGTLNIEVEDLGGYEELRKICPEHEAIGDISLEGKTYGGLYLWRALLGDTKVLLIRPYRSSHDPKILEVVSSEKLVERHGIREGDRVTIDIECYEKP
;
A
#
# COMPACT_ATOMS: atom_id res chain seq x y z
N MET A 1 -3.34 -13.73 12.06
CA MET A 1 -3.09 -15.03 11.43
C MET A 1 -1.60 -15.06 11.19
N ASP A 2 -0.87 -15.74 12.07
CA ASP A 2 0.58 -15.67 12.11
C ASP A 2 1.16 -16.52 10.98
N HIS A 3 1.99 -15.91 10.14
CA HIS A 3 2.70 -16.60 9.06
C HIS A 3 3.84 -17.45 9.66
N VAL A 4 3.89 -18.74 9.32
CA VAL A 4 4.82 -19.73 9.92
C VAL A 4 6.06 -19.99 9.04
N GLY A 5 6.19 -19.33 7.88
CA GLY A 5 7.36 -19.42 7.00
C GLY A 5 8.49 -18.46 7.41
N PRO A 6 9.74 -18.69 6.96
CA PRO A 6 10.83 -17.75 7.17
C PRO A 6 10.47 -16.39 6.55
N SER A 7 10.70 -15.33 7.31
CA SER A 7 10.51 -13.96 6.81
C SER A 7 11.74 -13.49 6.06
N TYR A 8 11.51 -12.79 4.96
CA TYR A 8 12.54 -12.07 4.21
C TYR A 8 12.04 -10.66 3.90
N ARG A 9 12.91 -9.83 3.32
CA ARG A 9 12.56 -8.46 2.93
C ARG A 9 12.86 -8.24 1.46
N VAL A 10 11.91 -7.61 0.77
CA VAL A 10 12.11 -7.08 -0.58
C VAL A 10 12.23 -5.57 -0.48
N ARG A 11 13.33 -5.03 -1.01
CA ARG A 11 13.53 -3.59 -1.11
C ARG A 11 13.01 -3.09 -2.45
N LEU A 12 11.97 -2.27 -2.40
CA LEU A 12 11.34 -1.67 -3.57
C LEU A 12 11.73 -0.19 -3.66
N ARG A 13 12.36 0.20 -4.76
CA ARG A 13 12.71 1.59 -5.05
C ARG A 13 11.76 2.16 -6.08
N GLY A 14 11.34 3.39 -5.84
CA GLY A 14 10.51 4.11 -6.78
C GLY A 14 10.55 5.60 -6.56
N ARG A 15 9.86 6.35 -7.42
CA ARG A 15 9.73 7.80 -7.31
C ARG A 15 8.37 8.17 -6.80
N TYR A 16 8.31 9.14 -5.90
CA TYR A 16 7.05 9.74 -5.53
C TYR A 16 6.47 10.50 -6.74
N VAL A 17 5.24 10.13 -7.10
CA VAL A 17 4.45 10.80 -8.14
C VAL A 17 3.19 11.37 -7.52
N LYS A 18 2.82 12.59 -7.87
CA LYS A 18 1.63 13.21 -7.29
C LYS A 18 0.37 12.64 -7.94
N GLY A 19 -0.51 12.08 -7.13
CA GLY A 19 -1.83 11.65 -7.57
C GLY A 19 -2.83 12.81 -7.66
N LEU A 20 -4.05 12.51 -8.12
CA LEU A 20 -5.16 13.47 -8.19
C LEU A 20 -5.82 13.77 -6.83
N GLY A 21 -5.27 13.27 -5.71
CA GLY A 21 -5.83 13.42 -4.37
C GLY A 21 -7.12 12.63 -4.11
N ARG A 22 -7.53 11.74 -5.02
CA ARG A 22 -8.79 10.98 -4.92
C ARG A 22 -8.77 9.91 -3.82
N SER A 23 -7.61 9.34 -3.50
CA SER A 23 -7.51 8.31 -2.45
C SER A 23 -7.98 8.83 -1.09
N GLY A 24 -7.84 10.13 -0.81
CA GLY A 24 -8.37 10.73 0.42
C GLY A 24 -9.89 10.62 0.58
N PHE A 25 -10.65 10.55 -0.50
CA PHE A 25 -12.09 10.27 -0.44
C PHE A 25 -12.36 8.85 0.07
N PHE A 26 -11.69 7.85 -0.53
CA PHE A 26 -11.85 6.44 -0.17
C PHE A 26 -11.35 6.14 1.25
N LEU A 27 -10.18 6.68 1.60
CA LEU A 27 -9.61 6.51 2.95
C LEU A 27 -10.44 7.18 4.04
N ASN A 28 -11.36 8.10 3.70
CA ASN A 28 -12.31 8.67 4.65
C ASN A 28 -13.58 7.83 4.83
N MET A 29 -13.82 6.83 3.99
CA MET A 29 -14.99 5.95 4.14
C MET A 29 -14.76 4.95 5.28
N GLU A 30 -15.73 4.81 6.18
CA GLU A 30 -15.64 3.93 7.36
C GLU A 30 -15.21 2.49 7.03
N ILE A 31 -15.62 1.99 5.86
CA ILE A 31 -15.26 0.65 5.39
C ILE A 31 -13.74 0.48 5.20
N TYR A 32 -13.09 1.45 4.59
CA TYR A 32 -11.64 1.43 4.37
C TYR A 32 -10.88 1.89 5.62
N LYS A 33 -11.40 2.88 6.36
CA LYS A 33 -10.82 3.28 7.66
C LYS A 33 -10.70 2.10 8.60
N LYS A 34 -11.75 1.28 8.73
CA LYS A 34 -11.74 0.09 9.59
C LYS A 34 -10.65 -0.89 9.17
N ILE A 35 -10.57 -1.20 7.86
CA ILE A 35 -9.56 -2.10 7.30
C ILE A 35 -8.15 -1.63 7.65
N PHE A 36 -7.83 -0.37 7.34
CA PHE A 36 -6.49 0.14 7.56
C PHE A 36 -6.18 0.33 9.04
N ARG A 37 -7.16 0.76 9.86
CA ARG A 37 -6.98 0.90 11.30
C ARG A 37 -6.64 -0.41 11.99
N GLU A 38 -7.30 -1.50 11.63
CA GLU A 38 -6.99 -2.83 12.19
C GLU A 38 -5.57 -3.29 11.85
N ARG A 39 -5.00 -2.83 10.73
CA ARG A 39 -3.69 -3.27 10.23
C ARG A 39 -2.54 -2.34 10.63
N LEU A 40 -2.81 -1.04 10.73
CA LEU A 40 -1.89 -0.02 11.23
C LEU A 40 -1.90 0.07 12.76
N GLY A 41 -2.98 -0.36 13.42
CA GLY A 41 -3.23 -0.18 14.86
C GLY A 41 -3.76 1.20 15.23
N THR A 42 -3.94 2.10 14.26
CA THR A 42 -4.43 3.48 14.43
C THR A 42 -5.08 3.97 13.14
N GLU A 43 -5.84 5.07 13.21
CA GLU A 43 -6.56 5.61 12.05
C GLU A 43 -5.60 6.02 10.92
N PRO A 44 -5.89 5.69 9.64
CA PRO A 44 -5.05 6.11 8.53
C PRO A 44 -5.16 7.61 8.29
N TYR A 45 -4.06 8.23 7.85
CA TYR A 45 -4.10 9.55 7.25
C TYR A 45 -4.97 9.51 5.97
N PRO A 46 -5.84 10.51 5.71
CA PRO A 46 -6.75 10.51 4.56
C PRO A 46 -6.02 10.87 3.24
N GLY A 47 -5.11 10.00 2.82
CA GLY A 47 -4.36 10.13 1.58
C GLY A 47 -3.32 9.02 1.43
N THR A 48 -2.75 8.93 0.23
CA THR A 48 -1.72 7.95 -0.11
C THR A 48 -0.48 8.64 -0.66
N LEU A 49 0.68 8.03 -0.46
CA LEU A 49 1.90 8.35 -1.18
C LEU A 49 1.99 7.41 -2.38
N ASN A 50 1.85 7.94 -3.59
CA ASN A 50 1.89 7.14 -4.81
C ASN A 50 3.33 7.01 -5.31
N ILE A 51 3.80 5.78 -5.49
CA ILE A 51 5.18 5.50 -5.88
C ILE A 51 5.17 4.78 -7.24
N GLU A 52 5.87 5.36 -8.21
CA GLU A 52 6.21 4.69 -9.46
C GLU A 52 7.44 3.81 -9.24
N VAL A 53 7.27 2.49 -9.32
CA VAL A 53 8.37 1.55 -9.09
C VAL A 53 9.36 1.53 -10.24
N GLU A 54 10.64 1.50 -9.90
CA GLU A 54 11.74 1.54 -10.87
C GLU A 54 12.43 0.18 -11.03
N ASP A 55 12.43 -0.66 -9.99
CA ASP A 55 13.17 -1.92 -9.95
C ASP A 55 12.33 -3.17 -10.26
N LEU A 56 11.01 -3.02 -10.41
CA LEU A 56 10.11 -4.07 -10.84
C LEU A 56 9.23 -3.60 -12.01
N GLY A 57 8.70 -4.57 -12.76
CA GLY A 57 7.72 -4.34 -13.83
C GLY A 57 6.36 -3.84 -13.34
N GLY A 58 6.10 -3.93 -12.03
CA GLY A 58 4.86 -3.47 -11.41
C GLY A 58 4.42 -4.38 -10.27
N TYR A 59 3.19 -4.19 -9.80
CA TYR A 59 2.64 -4.98 -8.70
C TYR A 59 2.53 -6.48 -9.04
N GLU A 60 2.32 -6.87 -10.31
CA GLU A 60 2.25 -8.29 -10.69
C GLU A 60 3.58 -9.01 -10.45
N GLU A 61 4.71 -8.34 -10.71
CA GLU A 61 6.03 -8.90 -10.46
C GLU A 61 6.33 -8.96 -8.96
N LEU A 62 5.97 -7.90 -8.22
CA LEU A 62 6.06 -7.89 -6.76
C LEU A 62 5.34 -9.11 -6.16
N ARG A 63 4.12 -9.41 -6.60
CA ARG A 63 3.34 -10.57 -6.10
C ARG A 63 4.01 -11.92 -6.32
N LYS A 64 4.85 -12.05 -7.35
CA LYS A 64 5.60 -13.29 -7.62
C LYS A 64 6.74 -13.49 -6.64
N ILE A 65 7.46 -12.41 -6.32
CA ILE A 65 8.65 -12.44 -5.46
C ILE A 65 8.36 -12.16 -3.98
N CYS A 66 7.19 -11.59 -3.69
CA CYS A 66 6.71 -11.25 -2.35
C CYS A 66 5.18 -11.24 -2.42
N PRO A 67 4.53 -12.39 -2.21
CA PRO A 67 3.08 -12.46 -2.23
C PRO A 67 2.44 -11.48 -1.24
N GLU A 68 1.26 -10.96 -1.59
CA GLU A 68 0.49 -10.11 -0.70
C GLU A 68 0.20 -10.81 0.63
N HIS A 69 0.19 -10.04 1.71
CA HIS A 69 -0.22 -10.56 3.02
C HIS A 69 -1.71 -10.79 3.04
N GLU A 70 -2.45 -9.89 2.39
CA GLU A 70 -3.90 -9.93 2.32
C GLU A 70 -4.38 -9.51 0.94
N ALA A 71 -5.35 -10.26 0.43
CA ALA A 71 -6.16 -9.92 -0.73
C ALA A 71 -7.59 -9.68 -0.24
N ILE A 72 -7.99 -8.41 -0.14
CA ILE A 72 -9.33 -8.04 0.31
C ILE A 72 -10.23 -8.00 -0.91
N GLY A 73 -11.22 -8.88 -0.96
CA GLY A 73 -12.22 -8.93 -2.03
C GLY A 73 -13.08 -7.68 -2.10
N ASP A 74 -13.88 -7.58 -3.18
CA ASP A 74 -14.89 -6.52 -3.30
C ASP A 74 -15.90 -6.60 -2.14
N ILE A 75 -16.26 -5.43 -1.61
CA ILE A 75 -17.15 -5.32 -0.45
C ILE A 75 -18.48 -4.72 -0.90
N SER A 76 -19.58 -5.44 -0.68
CA SER A 76 -20.92 -4.96 -1.02
C SER A 76 -21.63 -4.45 0.23
N LEU A 77 -22.06 -3.18 0.21
CA LEU A 77 -22.77 -2.52 1.31
C LEU A 77 -23.87 -1.63 0.72
N GLU A 78 -25.11 -1.83 1.18
CA GLU A 78 -26.29 -1.04 0.76
C GLU A 78 -26.46 -0.96 -0.77
N GLY A 79 -26.21 -2.07 -1.47
CA GLY A 79 -26.33 -2.13 -2.94
C GLY A 79 -25.20 -1.43 -3.71
N LYS A 80 -24.17 -0.91 -3.01
CA LYS A 80 -22.94 -0.38 -3.61
C LYS A 80 -21.80 -1.38 -3.42
N THR A 81 -20.96 -1.53 -4.45
CA THR A 81 -19.75 -2.35 -4.40
C THR A 81 -18.51 -1.46 -4.31
N TYR A 82 -17.70 -1.70 -3.28
CA TYR A 82 -16.43 -1.05 -3.02
C TYR A 82 -15.29 -1.97 -3.45
N GLY A 83 -14.34 -1.42 -4.19
CA GLY A 83 -13.27 -2.21 -4.81
C GLY A 83 -12.33 -2.84 -3.78
N GLY A 84 -12.00 -4.10 -4.02
CA GLY A 84 -10.96 -4.82 -3.28
C GLY A 84 -9.55 -4.32 -3.55
N LEU A 85 -8.59 -4.84 -2.80
CA LEU A 85 -7.18 -4.44 -2.88
C LEU A 85 -6.21 -5.55 -2.44
N TYR A 86 -5.01 -5.53 -3.01
CA TYR A 86 -3.85 -6.23 -2.50
C TYR A 86 -3.15 -5.38 -1.44
N LEU A 87 -2.62 -6.02 -0.40
CA LEU A 87 -1.98 -5.35 0.72
C LEU A 87 -0.71 -6.06 1.18
N TRP A 88 0.33 -5.27 1.39
CA TRP A 88 1.57 -5.69 2.01
C TRP A 88 1.92 -4.82 3.22
N ARG A 89 2.50 -5.44 4.24
CA ARG A 89 3.15 -4.74 5.35
C ARG A 89 4.54 -4.31 4.91
N ALA A 90 4.91 -3.08 5.23
CA ALA A 90 6.20 -2.53 4.83
C ALA A 90 6.67 -1.42 5.78
N LEU A 91 7.89 -0.96 5.54
CA LEU A 91 8.52 0.17 6.19
C LEU A 91 8.95 1.22 5.15
N LEU A 92 8.69 2.49 5.45
CA LEU A 92 9.35 3.63 4.81
C LEU A 92 10.29 4.24 5.85
N GLY A 93 11.59 3.95 5.74
CA GLY A 93 12.55 4.25 6.79
C GLY A 93 12.18 3.52 8.09
N ASP A 94 11.84 4.28 9.13
CA ASP A 94 11.40 3.77 10.44
C ASP A 94 9.87 3.67 10.58
N THR A 95 9.12 4.10 9.56
CA THR A 95 7.67 4.27 9.65
C THR A 95 6.96 3.04 9.15
N LYS A 96 6.09 2.46 9.98
CA LYS A 96 5.20 1.37 9.59
C LYS A 96 4.17 1.87 8.59
N VAL A 97 4.09 1.20 7.45
CA VAL A 97 3.19 1.56 6.36
C VAL A 97 2.54 0.31 5.76
N LEU A 98 1.48 0.52 5.00
CA LEU A 98 0.87 -0.49 4.15
C LEU A 98 1.09 -0.11 2.70
N LEU A 99 1.71 -0.99 1.93
CA LEU A 99 1.73 -0.88 0.47
C LEU A 99 0.45 -1.53 -0.05
N ILE A 100 -0.27 -0.85 -0.93
CA ILE A 100 -1.53 -1.36 -1.48
C ILE A 100 -1.60 -1.20 -3.00
N ARG A 101 -2.40 -2.06 -3.62
CA ARG A 101 -2.86 -1.93 -5.00
C ARG A 101 -4.35 -2.23 -5.08
N PRO A 102 -5.22 -1.23 -5.36
CA PRO A 102 -6.62 -1.48 -5.64
C PRO A 102 -6.79 -2.38 -6.88
N TYR A 103 -7.75 -3.31 -6.85
CA TYR A 103 -8.00 -4.21 -7.99
C TYR A 103 -8.42 -3.46 -9.25
N ARG A 104 -9.13 -2.33 -9.07
CA ARG A 104 -9.64 -1.48 -10.14
C ARG A 104 -8.92 -0.13 -10.16
N SER A 105 -7.59 -0.16 -10.03
CA SER A 105 -6.77 1.05 -10.14
C SER A 105 -6.73 1.55 -11.58
N SER A 106 -6.89 2.86 -11.77
CA SER A 106 -6.68 3.53 -13.06
C SER A 106 -5.23 3.92 -13.31
N HIS A 107 -4.34 3.70 -12.33
CA HIS A 107 -2.93 3.98 -12.48
C HIS A 107 -2.22 2.87 -13.26
N ASP A 108 -1.10 3.21 -13.89
CA ASP A 108 -0.17 2.23 -14.47
C ASP A 108 0.16 1.13 -13.44
N PRO A 109 0.36 -0.14 -13.85
CA PRO A 109 0.75 -1.24 -12.95
C PRO A 109 1.99 -0.97 -12.10
N LYS A 110 2.87 -0.04 -12.52
CA LYS A 110 4.03 0.41 -11.75
C LYS A 110 3.71 1.40 -10.64
N ILE A 111 2.51 1.97 -10.60
CA ILE A 111 2.13 2.85 -9.50
C ILE A 111 1.53 2.02 -8.37
N LEU A 112 2.20 2.00 -7.23
CA LEU A 112 1.67 1.47 -5.98
C LEU A 112 1.35 2.61 -5.01
N GLU A 113 0.41 2.38 -4.10
CA GLU A 113 -0.02 3.39 -3.13
C GLU A 113 0.46 2.99 -1.73
N VAL A 114 1.03 3.94 -0.98
CA VAL A 114 1.47 3.72 0.40
C VAL A 114 0.52 4.44 1.35
N VAL A 115 -0.07 3.69 2.27
CA VAL A 115 -0.97 4.16 3.33
C VAL A 115 -0.20 4.18 4.65
N SER A 116 -0.39 5.24 5.42
CA SER A 116 0.17 5.41 6.77
C SER A 116 -0.84 6.11 7.67
N SER A 117 -0.61 6.05 8.98
CA SER A 117 -1.32 6.89 9.97
C SER A 117 -0.89 8.36 9.93
N GLU A 118 0.19 8.65 9.22
CA GLU A 118 0.77 9.99 9.13
C GLU A 118 0.91 10.45 7.69
N LYS A 119 1.02 11.77 7.51
CA LYS A 119 1.30 12.37 6.21
C LYS A 119 2.78 12.19 5.85
N LEU A 120 3.08 11.11 5.13
CA LEU A 120 4.45 10.67 4.82
C LEU A 120 5.33 11.75 4.18
N VAL A 121 4.79 12.57 3.29
CA VAL A 121 5.54 13.65 2.65
C VAL A 121 6.06 14.69 3.65
N GLU A 122 5.30 14.98 4.70
CA GLU A 122 5.74 15.90 5.76
C GLU A 122 6.67 15.21 6.75
N ARG A 123 6.33 13.99 7.19
CA ARG A 123 7.15 13.22 8.14
C ARG A 123 8.56 12.96 7.61
N HIS A 124 8.70 12.67 6.33
CA HIS A 124 9.98 12.30 5.70
C HIS A 124 10.57 13.39 4.79
N GLY A 125 9.92 14.55 4.67
CA GLY A 125 10.38 15.65 3.83
C GLY A 125 10.44 15.32 2.33
N ILE A 126 9.56 14.43 1.84
CA ILE A 126 9.54 13.92 0.46
C ILE A 126 8.91 14.94 -0.49
N ARG A 127 9.55 15.18 -1.63
CA ARG A 127 9.07 16.02 -2.73
C ARG A 127 8.79 15.18 -3.97
N GLU A 128 7.91 15.68 -4.84
CA GLU A 128 7.58 15.02 -6.10
C GLU A 128 8.85 14.75 -6.93
N GLY A 129 8.97 13.53 -7.46
CA GLY A 129 10.15 13.05 -8.16
C GLY A 129 11.26 12.47 -7.27
N ASP A 130 11.20 12.69 -5.96
CA ASP A 130 12.17 12.10 -5.02
C ASP A 130 12.09 10.59 -5.05
N ARG A 131 13.26 9.96 -4.94
CA ARG A 131 13.38 8.52 -4.83
C ARG A 131 13.09 8.10 -3.39
N VAL A 132 12.18 7.15 -3.23
CA VAL A 132 11.87 6.52 -1.95
C VAL A 132 12.26 5.04 -2.00
N THR A 133 12.44 4.47 -0.81
CA THR A 133 12.70 3.04 -0.65
C THR A 133 11.70 2.47 0.33
N ILE A 134 10.96 1.46 -0.09
CA ILE A 134 9.99 0.72 0.72
C ILE A 134 10.58 -0.65 1.00
N ASP A 135 10.80 -0.97 2.28
CA ASP A 135 11.23 -2.29 2.71
C ASP A 135 9.99 -3.12 3.03
N ILE A 136 9.64 -4.05 2.15
CA ILE A 136 8.43 -4.87 2.22
C ILE A 136 8.74 -6.14 3.01
N GLU A 137 7.91 -6.44 3.99
CA GLU A 137 7.98 -7.71 4.73
C GLU A 137 7.39 -8.81 3.85
N CYS A 138 8.08 -9.94 3.75
CA CYS A 138 7.63 -11.05 2.91
C CYS A 138 7.75 -12.34 3.69
N TYR A 139 6.85 -13.28 3.39
CA TYR A 139 6.85 -14.60 3.99
C TYR A 139 6.86 -15.62 2.86
N GLU A 140 7.65 -16.68 3.02
CA GLU A 140 7.49 -17.84 2.15
C GLU A 140 6.10 -18.42 2.36
N LYS A 141 5.38 -18.64 1.26
CA LYS A 141 4.16 -19.45 1.31
C LYS A 141 4.61 -20.89 1.63
N PRO A 142 3.97 -21.56 2.60
CA PRO A 142 4.23 -22.97 2.86
C PRO A 142 3.95 -23.83 1.62
#